data_AF-A0A7V8N1L0-F1
#
_entry.id   AF-A0A7V8N1L0-F1
#
_cell.length_a   1.000
_cell.length_b   1.000
_cell.length_c   1.000
_cell.angle_alpha   90.00
_cell.angle_beta   90.00
_cell.angle_gamma   90.00
#
_symmetry.space_group_name_H-M   'P 1'
#
loop_
_entity.id
_entity.type
_entity.pdbx_description
1 polymer ?
#
loop_
_entity_poly.entity_id
_entity_poly.type
_entity_poly.pdbx_seq_one_letter_code
_entity_poly.pdbx_strand_id
1 'polypeptide(L)'
;MKRSILVLLSSVLLCSSLLVNAETTSEGKTGAGIEFSQKKIISTPRDPRDPSKPFPGKKGALTAYEEDNEQNYSKATAENPKLLSINEETDFGLSHVPAKLSFGQISDSDGVSVYHSRGDAAFYEDELYHLQMMDNRSTDGASWHISVQLKDKITSASGAHKVEGAMLWMPKGEARNELNQDSAAVDTTNFETFDGYITDTTPLEIWRTKGKADTRGKAISSYSWAANGMELHIPDYTDFLNESYSFSVIWTAAISPEM
;
A
#
# COMPACT_ATOMS: atom_id res chain seq x y z
N MET A 1 15.03 75.57 -32.52
CA MET A 1 16.12 75.65 -31.52
C MET A 1 16.47 74.25 -31.06
N LYS A 2 17.76 73.89 -31.17
CA LYS A 2 18.58 72.93 -30.38
C LYS A 2 17.88 71.66 -29.86
N ARG A 3 18.12 70.48 -30.45
CA ARG A 3 19.18 69.51 -30.08
C ARG A 3 19.36 69.36 -28.56
N SER A 4 19.17 68.14 -28.04
CA SER A 4 20.28 67.33 -27.53
C SER A 4 19.81 65.97 -27.01
N ILE A 5 20.37 64.94 -27.63
CA ILE A 5 20.56 63.59 -27.08
C ILE A 5 21.51 63.71 -25.90
N LEU A 6 21.20 63.08 -24.76
CA LEU A 6 22.18 62.83 -23.71
C LEU A 6 22.24 61.33 -23.43
N VAL A 7 23.25 60.70 -24.02
CA VAL A 7 23.81 59.43 -23.58
C VAL A 7 24.86 59.78 -22.53
N LEU A 8 24.82 59.12 -21.37
CA LEU A 8 25.91 59.12 -20.40
C LEU A 8 26.27 57.66 -20.09
N LEU A 9 27.38 57.23 -20.69
CA LEU A 9 28.17 56.07 -20.29
C LEU A 9 29.04 56.44 -19.08
N SER A 10 29.12 55.56 -18.08
CA SER A 10 30.34 55.23 -17.30
C SER A 10 29.99 54.03 -16.39
N SER A 11 30.44 52.81 -16.71
CA SER A 11 31.74 52.21 -16.32
C SER A 11 31.87 51.96 -14.81
N VAL A 12 31.89 50.70 -14.38
CA VAL A 12 32.93 50.07 -13.51
C VAL A 12 32.74 48.54 -13.57
N LEU A 13 33.80 47.83 -13.99
CA LEU A 13 33.98 46.37 -13.80
C LEU A 13 34.10 46.05 -12.30
N LEU A 14 33.67 44.86 -11.85
CA LEU A 14 34.56 43.85 -11.24
C LEU A 14 33.76 42.62 -10.74
N CYS A 15 34.25 41.44 -11.16
CA CYS A 15 34.51 40.23 -10.37
C CYS A 15 33.40 39.55 -9.52
N SER A 16 33.05 38.35 -9.99
CA SER A 16 33.08 37.04 -9.29
C SER A 16 32.22 36.77 -8.03
N SER A 17 31.35 35.77 -8.21
CA SER A 17 31.05 34.62 -7.32
C SER A 17 30.55 34.85 -5.89
N LEU A 18 29.36 34.32 -5.59
CA LEU A 18 29.04 33.35 -4.50
C LEU A 18 27.60 33.49 -3.98
N LEU A 19 26.96 32.32 -3.93
CA LEU A 19 25.84 31.81 -3.11
C LEU A 19 25.27 32.64 -1.94
N VAL A 20 24.00 32.29 -1.66
CA VAL A 20 23.29 32.21 -0.37
C VAL A 20 22.17 33.25 -0.12
N ASN A 21 20.95 32.69 -0.13
CA ASN A 21 19.74 32.89 0.67
C ASN A 21 19.25 34.27 1.14
N ALA A 22 17.91 34.27 1.13
CA ALA A 22 16.96 34.90 2.04
C ALA A 22 16.73 36.39 1.83
N GLU A 23 15.54 36.71 1.33
CA GLU A 23 14.73 37.73 1.99
C GLU A 23 13.24 37.48 1.72
N THR A 24 12.57 37.22 2.84
CA THR A 24 11.15 37.34 3.14
C THR A 24 10.43 38.45 2.36
N THR A 25 9.21 38.15 1.93
CA THR A 25 8.14 39.15 1.81
C THR A 25 6.87 38.58 2.41
N SER A 26 6.44 39.13 3.56
CA SER A 26 5.01 39.22 3.90
C SER A 26 4.47 40.49 3.23
N GLU A 27 3.23 40.62 2.80
CA GLU A 27 1.99 40.43 3.55
C GLU A 27 0.79 40.45 2.58
N GLY A 28 -0.34 39.85 3.01
CA GLY A 28 -1.64 40.02 2.37
C GLY A 28 -2.70 39.10 2.97
N LYS A 29 -3.35 39.51 4.06
CA LYS A 29 -4.56 38.85 4.59
C LYS A 29 -5.79 39.37 3.84
N THR A 30 -6.55 38.47 3.22
CA THR A 30 -8.01 38.36 3.36
C THR A 30 -8.49 37.08 2.67
N GLY A 31 -9.28 36.28 3.38
CA GLY A 31 -9.92 35.07 2.83
C GLY A 31 -10.32 34.18 3.98
N ALA A 32 -11.57 33.72 3.99
CA ALA A 32 -12.13 32.84 5.01
C ALA A 32 -11.09 31.80 5.45
N GLY A 33 -10.72 31.84 6.73
CA GLY A 33 -9.82 30.84 7.28
C GLY A 33 -10.50 29.49 7.20
N ILE A 34 -10.09 28.66 6.24
CA ILE A 34 -10.30 27.23 6.36
C ILE A 34 -9.29 26.79 7.40
N GLU A 35 -9.75 26.68 8.65
CA GLU A 35 -9.09 25.82 9.63
C GLU A 35 -9.11 24.40 9.06
N PHE A 36 -7.96 23.92 8.58
CA PHE A 36 -7.77 22.49 8.43
C PHE A 36 -7.48 21.94 9.81
N SER A 37 -8.51 21.41 10.47
CA SER A 37 -8.28 20.39 11.47
C SER A 37 -7.85 19.14 10.72
N GLN A 38 -6.53 18.96 10.55
CA GLN A 38 -5.99 17.65 10.16
C GLN A 38 -6.35 16.68 11.28
N LYS A 39 -7.39 15.89 11.05
CA LYS A 39 -7.74 14.82 11.96
C LYS A 39 -6.69 13.74 11.77
N LYS A 40 -5.71 13.67 12.68
CA LYS A 40 -4.87 12.50 12.90
C LYS A 40 -5.82 11.32 13.19
N ILE A 41 -6.14 10.52 12.18
CA ILE A 41 -6.91 9.30 12.38
C ILE A 41 -5.88 8.20 12.50
N ILE A 42 -5.56 7.85 13.75
CA ILE A 42 -5.00 6.53 14.05
C ILE A 42 -6.15 5.56 13.76
N SER A 43 -6.27 5.08 12.53
CA SER A 43 -7.24 4.04 12.23
C SER A 43 -6.58 2.73 12.58
N THR A 44 -6.90 2.22 13.78
CA THR A 44 -6.91 0.77 13.95
C THR A 44 -7.61 0.18 12.72
N PRO A 45 -7.02 -0.81 12.03
CA PRO A 45 -7.67 -1.40 10.88
C PRO A 45 -9.11 -1.80 11.22
N ARG A 46 -9.99 -1.81 10.22
CA ARG A 46 -11.41 -2.15 10.32
C ARG A 46 -11.66 -3.63 10.10
N ASP A 47 -12.85 -4.14 10.39
CA ASP A 47 -13.17 -5.51 9.99
C ASP A 47 -13.09 -5.62 8.44
N PRO A 48 -12.25 -6.51 7.86
CA PRO A 48 -12.18 -6.65 6.40
C PRO A 48 -13.48 -7.15 5.77
N ARG A 49 -14.38 -7.77 6.54
CA ARG A 49 -15.70 -8.24 6.10
C ARG A 49 -16.80 -7.21 6.28
N ASP A 50 -16.58 -6.17 7.09
CA ASP A 50 -17.47 -5.01 7.25
C ASP A 50 -16.64 -3.78 7.70
N PRO A 51 -16.07 -3.00 6.76
CA PRO A 51 -15.21 -1.88 7.09
C PRO A 51 -15.87 -0.77 7.91
N SER A 52 -17.20 -0.79 8.13
CA SER A 52 -17.88 0.10 9.08
C SER A 52 -17.66 -0.29 10.55
N LYS A 53 -17.16 -1.50 10.82
CA LYS A 53 -16.98 -2.06 12.16
C LYS A 53 -15.52 -2.00 12.61
N PRO A 54 -15.28 -1.88 13.92
CA PRO A 54 -13.94 -2.11 14.45
C PRO A 54 -13.48 -3.54 14.14
N PHE A 55 -12.18 -3.74 13.93
CA PHE A 55 -11.64 -5.08 13.66
C PHE A 55 -11.97 -6.06 14.80
N PRO A 56 -12.45 -7.27 14.47
CA PRO A 56 -12.80 -8.28 15.46
C PRO A 56 -11.51 -8.86 16.08
N GLY A 57 -11.18 -8.45 17.30
CA GLY A 57 -10.06 -9.06 18.01
C GLY A 57 -10.37 -10.51 18.44
N LYS A 58 -9.34 -11.36 18.52
CA LYS A 58 -9.49 -12.80 18.86
C LYS A 58 -9.84 -13.03 20.33
N LYS A 59 -9.40 -12.15 21.24
CA LYS A 59 -9.62 -12.23 22.69
C LYS A 59 -10.15 -10.91 23.28
N GLY A 60 -11.06 -10.24 22.56
CA GLY A 60 -11.63 -8.94 22.95
C GLY A 60 -11.13 -7.79 22.09
N ALA A 61 -11.41 -6.54 22.49
CA ALA A 61 -11.03 -5.36 21.72
C ALA A 61 -9.51 -5.27 21.54
N LEU A 62 -9.08 -4.99 20.31
CA LEU A 62 -7.67 -4.84 19.96
C LEU A 62 -7.04 -3.63 20.66
N THR A 63 -5.84 -3.83 21.20
CA THR A 63 -4.90 -2.73 21.47
C THR A 63 -4.00 -2.64 20.23
N ALA A 64 -4.22 -1.64 19.37
CA ALA A 64 -3.30 -1.36 18.29
C ALA A 64 -1.99 -0.79 18.84
N TYR A 65 -0.86 -1.18 18.28
CA TYR A 65 0.45 -0.67 18.65
C TYR A 65 0.95 0.20 17.50
N GLU A 66 1.45 1.39 17.82
CA GLU A 66 1.70 2.51 16.90
C GLU A 66 2.85 2.28 15.90
N GLU A 67 3.63 1.19 15.99
CA GLU A 67 4.85 1.05 15.18
C GLU A 67 5.02 -0.31 14.48
N ASP A 68 5.20 -0.26 13.16
CA ASP A 68 5.65 -1.35 12.30
C ASP A 68 7.18 -1.52 12.42
N ASN A 69 7.64 -2.29 13.42
CA ASN A 69 9.07 -2.51 13.66
C ASN A 69 9.39 -3.98 14.03
N GLU A 70 10.62 -4.44 13.76
CA GLU A 70 11.05 -5.83 14.01
C GLU A 70 10.84 -6.30 15.46
N GLN A 71 10.91 -5.38 16.43
CA GLN A 71 10.65 -5.69 17.84
C GLN A 71 9.18 -6.03 18.11
N ASN A 72 8.24 -5.47 17.34
CA ASN A 72 6.83 -5.77 17.45
C ASN A 72 6.47 -7.09 16.73
N TYR A 73 7.11 -7.40 15.60
CA TYR A 73 6.95 -8.71 14.93
C TYR A 73 7.38 -9.86 15.84
N SER A 74 8.54 -9.72 16.50
CA SER A 74 9.08 -10.77 17.38
C SER A 74 8.23 -11.04 18.64
N LYS A 75 7.30 -10.14 18.98
CA LYS A 75 6.37 -10.29 20.12
C LYS A 75 4.99 -10.83 19.72
N ALA A 76 4.72 -10.98 18.42
CA ALA A 76 3.46 -11.50 17.93
C ALA A 76 3.35 -13.00 18.22
N THR A 77 2.23 -13.42 18.80
CA THR A 77 1.94 -14.84 19.07
C THR A 77 0.47 -15.12 18.79
N ALA A 78 0.10 -16.39 18.60
CA ALA A 78 -1.32 -16.75 18.44
C ALA A 78 -2.19 -16.34 19.64
N GLU A 79 -1.60 -16.25 20.84
CA GLU A 79 -2.31 -15.83 22.06
C GLU A 79 -2.38 -14.31 22.26
N ASN A 80 -1.44 -13.58 21.67
CA ASN A 80 -1.37 -12.12 21.64
C ASN A 80 -1.06 -11.66 20.20
N PRO A 81 -2.06 -11.74 19.31
CA PRO A 81 -1.81 -11.47 17.90
C PRO A 81 -1.73 -9.97 17.65
N LYS A 82 -0.96 -9.59 16.62
CA LYS A 82 -0.68 -8.21 16.22
C LYS A 82 -1.32 -7.90 14.89
N LEU A 83 -1.80 -6.69 14.75
CA LEU A 83 -2.26 -6.14 13.48
C LEU A 83 -1.42 -4.92 13.18
N LEU A 84 -0.76 -4.89 12.03
CA LEU A 84 0.20 -3.84 11.69
C LEU A 84 -0.47 -2.84 10.74
N SER A 85 -0.36 -1.56 11.06
CA SER A 85 -0.93 -0.46 10.28
C SER A 85 0.19 0.39 9.72
N ILE A 86 0.02 0.93 8.52
CA ILE A 86 0.91 1.97 7.98
C ILE A 86 0.11 3.21 7.59
N ASN A 87 0.82 4.33 7.45
CA ASN A 87 0.39 5.71 7.17
C ASN A 87 -0.34 6.47 8.30
N GLU A 88 0.45 7.14 9.14
CA GLU A 88 -0.02 8.05 10.20
C GLU A 88 -0.16 9.53 9.77
N GLU A 89 0.22 9.89 8.54
CA GLU A 89 0.43 11.31 8.18
C GLU A 89 -0.30 11.80 6.90
N THR A 90 -1.07 10.94 6.22
CA THR A 90 -1.73 11.30 4.95
C THR A 90 -3.23 11.05 4.98
N ASP A 91 -3.99 11.82 4.19
CA ASP A 91 -5.42 11.60 3.95
C ASP A 91 -5.69 10.50 2.91
N PHE A 92 -4.63 9.89 2.39
CA PHE A 92 -4.67 8.85 1.38
C PHE A 92 -3.55 7.85 1.60
N GLY A 93 -3.87 6.56 1.64
CA GLY A 93 -2.86 5.51 1.64
C GLY A 93 -3.33 4.19 2.20
N LEU A 94 -2.41 3.22 2.16
CA LEU A 94 -2.63 1.90 2.75
C LEU A 94 -2.69 2.05 4.26
N SER A 95 -3.79 1.61 4.87
CA SER A 95 -3.94 1.53 6.33
C SER A 95 -3.49 0.18 6.88
N HIS A 96 -3.56 -0.89 6.08
CA HIS A 96 -3.10 -2.22 6.48
C HIS A 96 -2.62 -2.98 5.25
N VAL A 97 -1.53 -3.73 5.43
CA VAL A 97 -1.05 -4.74 4.47
C VAL A 97 -0.68 -6.02 5.19
N PRO A 98 -0.74 -7.19 4.51
CA PRO A 98 -0.33 -8.44 5.12
C PRO A 98 1.12 -8.38 5.58
N ALA A 99 1.36 -8.74 6.84
CA ALA A 99 2.67 -8.64 7.48
C ALA A 99 3.57 -9.83 7.13
N LYS A 100 2.96 -11.00 6.91
CA LYS A 100 3.72 -12.24 6.71
C LYS A 100 3.04 -13.13 5.69
N LEU A 101 3.69 -13.29 4.55
CA LEU A 101 3.35 -14.30 3.56
C LEU A 101 4.26 -15.51 3.75
N SER A 102 3.68 -16.68 4.02
CA SER A 102 4.40 -17.95 4.18
C SER A 102 3.75 -19.02 3.31
N PHE A 103 4.51 -20.03 2.90
CA PHE A 103 4.09 -21.09 1.97
C PHE A 103 4.51 -22.44 2.55
N GLY A 104 3.70 -23.49 2.39
CA GLY A 104 4.03 -24.76 3.04
C GLY A 104 3.27 -26.02 2.63
N GLN A 105 2.35 -25.95 1.65
CA GLN A 105 1.69 -27.13 1.11
C GLN A 105 2.05 -27.30 -0.36
N ILE A 106 2.62 -28.45 -0.71
CA ILE A 106 3.07 -28.77 -2.07
C ILE A 106 1.99 -29.57 -2.80
N SER A 107 1.70 -29.17 -4.03
CA SER A 107 1.10 -30.03 -5.05
C SER A 107 1.99 -30.01 -6.29
N ASP A 108 2.27 -31.20 -6.82
CA ASP A 108 3.07 -31.32 -8.03
C ASP A 108 2.14 -31.33 -9.26
N SER A 109 2.43 -30.47 -10.23
CA SER A 109 1.76 -30.47 -11.54
C SER A 109 2.81 -30.37 -12.63
N ASP A 110 2.90 -31.38 -13.50
CA ASP A 110 3.68 -31.40 -14.76
C ASP A 110 4.91 -30.47 -14.81
N GLY A 111 5.95 -30.76 -14.03
CA GLY A 111 7.23 -30.04 -14.08
C GLY A 111 7.30 -28.76 -13.25
N VAL A 112 6.27 -28.48 -12.43
CA VAL A 112 6.18 -27.34 -11.53
C VAL A 112 5.69 -27.80 -10.15
N SER A 113 6.43 -27.43 -9.13
CA SER A 113 6.04 -27.53 -7.73
C SER A 113 5.21 -26.31 -7.35
N VAL A 114 3.95 -26.53 -6.96
CA VAL A 114 3.03 -25.47 -6.54
C VAL A 114 2.89 -25.46 -5.03
N TYR A 115 3.17 -24.30 -4.42
CA TYR A 115 3.09 -24.10 -2.98
C TYR A 115 1.92 -23.18 -2.66
N HIS A 116 1.02 -23.59 -1.78
CA HIS A 116 -0.03 -22.69 -1.30
C HIS A 116 0.46 -21.85 -0.13
N SER A 117 0.02 -20.60 -0.12
CA SER A 117 0.18 -19.71 1.01
C SER A 117 -0.49 -20.28 2.26
N ARG A 118 0.01 -19.87 3.42
CA ARG A 118 -0.48 -20.25 4.73
C ARG A 118 -0.52 -19.03 5.61
N GLY A 119 -1.70 -18.78 6.15
CA GLY A 119 -1.94 -17.74 7.13
C GLY A 119 -1.19 -17.89 8.45
N ASP A 120 -0.95 -16.77 9.14
CA ASP A 120 -0.36 -16.74 10.47
C ASP A 120 -1.34 -16.16 11.51
N ALA A 121 -1.75 -17.01 12.45
CA ALA A 121 -2.66 -16.63 13.51
C ALA A 121 -2.09 -15.53 14.42
N ALA A 122 -0.76 -15.39 14.51
CA ALA A 122 -0.09 -14.33 15.25
C ALA A 122 -0.27 -12.94 14.63
N PHE A 123 -0.70 -12.86 13.36
CA PHE A 123 -0.89 -11.61 12.63
C PHE A 123 -2.34 -11.36 12.18
N TYR A 124 -3.31 -12.11 12.71
CA TYR A 124 -4.72 -12.09 12.26
C TYR A 124 -4.93 -12.49 10.80
N GLU A 125 -4.07 -13.36 10.29
CA GLU A 125 -4.05 -13.74 8.89
C GLU A 125 -4.28 -15.24 8.69
N ASP A 126 -4.85 -15.95 9.68
CA ASP A 126 -5.01 -17.41 9.65
C ASP A 126 -5.91 -17.93 8.54
N GLU A 127 -7.07 -17.31 8.36
CA GLU A 127 -8.05 -17.69 7.33
C GLU A 127 -8.12 -16.70 6.17
N LEU A 128 -7.79 -15.44 6.42
CA LEU A 128 -8.02 -14.33 5.51
C LEU A 128 -6.82 -13.38 5.51
N TYR A 129 -6.27 -13.12 4.33
CA TYR A 129 -5.42 -11.95 4.12
C TYR A 129 -6.27 -10.76 3.71
N HIS A 130 -5.82 -9.56 4.06
CA HIS A 130 -6.52 -8.35 3.63
C HIS A 130 -5.58 -7.15 3.47
N LEU A 131 -6.02 -6.21 2.65
CA LEU A 131 -5.48 -4.87 2.49
C LEU A 131 -6.55 -3.89 2.93
N GLN A 132 -6.13 -2.77 3.52
CA GLN A 132 -7.02 -1.64 3.75
C GLN A 132 -6.47 -0.38 3.12
N MET A 133 -7.37 0.33 2.47
CA MET A 133 -7.11 1.60 1.83
C MET A 133 -7.93 2.67 2.54
N MET A 134 -7.28 3.78 2.90
CA MET A 134 -7.94 4.99 3.36
C MET A 134 -7.89 6.05 2.28
N ASP A 135 -9.04 6.66 1.99
CA ASP A 135 -9.15 7.85 1.15
C ASP A 135 -10.12 8.87 1.78
N ASN A 136 -9.54 9.80 2.53
CA ASN A 136 -10.19 10.96 3.12
C ASN A 136 -9.87 12.26 2.38
N ARG A 137 -9.30 12.18 1.18
CA ARG A 137 -9.01 13.37 0.37
C ARG A 137 -10.29 14.14 0.10
N SER A 138 -10.23 15.46 0.22
CA SER A 138 -11.36 16.36 -0.06
C SER A 138 -11.73 16.46 -1.54
N THR A 139 -10.88 15.95 -2.44
CA THR A 139 -11.14 15.98 -3.88
C THR A 139 -12.23 14.98 -4.23
N ASP A 140 -13.34 15.50 -4.75
CA ASP A 140 -14.43 14.70 -5.31
C ASP A 140 -13.93 13.84 -6.47
N GLY A 141 -14.46 12.63 -6.62
CA GLY A 141 -14.19 11.78 -7.79
C GLY A 141 -12.78 11.21 -7.92
N ALA A 142 -11.86 11.47 -6.98
CA ALA A 142 -10.48 11.02 -7.10
C ALA A 142 -10.36 9.48 -7.02
N SER A 143 -10.32 8.83 -8.19
CA SER A 143 -10.12 7.38 -8.31
C SER A 143 -8.73 6.97 -7.81
N TRP A 144 -8.58 5.73 -7.39
CA TRP A 144 -7.30 5.15 -6.97
C TRP A 144 -7.20 3.68 -7.34
N HIS A 145 -5.97 3.18 -7.36
CA HIS A 145 -5.66 1.77 -7.54
C HIS A 145 -4.54 1.34 -6.59
N ILE A 146 -4.49 0.03 -6.35
CA ILE A 146 -3.44 -0.65 -5.60
C ILE A 146 -2.80 -1.66 -6.52
N SER A 147 -1.47 -1.62 -6.53
CA SER A 147 -0.63 -2.58 -7.22
C SER A 147 0.34 -3.27 -6.26
N VAL A 148 0.77 -4.47 -6.67
CA VAL A 148 1.75 -5.27 -5.94
C VAL A 148 2.87 -5.70 -6.89
N GLN A 149 4.09 -5.70 -6.39
CA GLN A 149 5.28 -6.12 -7.13
C GLN A 149 6.23 -6.87 -6.21
N LEU A 150 6.98 -7.84 -6.73
CA LEU A 150 8.13 -8.37 -6.01
C LEU A 150 9.22 -7.31 -5.99
N LYS A 151 9.82 -7.07 -4.82
CA LYS A 151 10.97 -6.15 -4.70
C LYS A 151 12.18 -6.68 -5.46
N ASP A 152 12.37 -7.99 -5.42
CA ASP A 152 13.40 -8.76 -6.11
C ASP A 152 12.92 -10.22 -6.20
N LYS A 153 13.65 -11.07 -6.91
CA LYS A 153 13.41 -12.51 -6.99
C LYS A 153 13.51 -13.17 -5.61
N ILE A 154 12.88 -14.34 -5.51
CA ILE A 154 12.98 -15.20 -4.32
C ILE A 154 14.44 -15.59 -4.14
N THR A 155 14.98 -15.31 -2.96
CA THR A 155 16.41 -15.35 -2.70
C THR A 155 16.69 -16.21 -1.47
N SER A 156 17.77 -16.99 -1.53
CA SER A 156 18.24 -17.80 -0.40
C SER A 156 18.67 -16.91 0.79
N ALA A 157 18.66 -17.45 2.00
CA ALA A 157 19.01 -16.70 3.21
C ALA A 157 20.42 -16.11 3.16
N SER A 158 21.35 -16.76 2.47
CA SER A 158 22.71 -16.27 2.24
C SER A 158 22.81 -15.17 1.17
N GLY A 159 21.77 -14.96 0.37
CA GLY A 159 21.81 -14.11 -0.82
C GLY A 159 22.52 -14.72 -2.03
N ALA A 160 23.06 -15.94 -1.89
CA ALA A 160 23.92 -16.56 -2.91
C ALA A 160 23.15 -17.12 -4.10
N HIS A 161 21.86 -17.43 -3.94
CA HIS A 161 21.04 -18.03 -4.98
C HIS A 161 19.70 -17.31 -5.12
N LYS A 162 19.30 -17.03 -6.38
CA LYS A 162 17.99 -16.52 -6.76
C LYS A 162 17.24 -17.60 -7.54
N VAL A 163 15.99 -17.86 -7.15
CA VAL A 163 15.15 -18.90 -7.74
C VAL A 163 14.62 -18.40 -9.08
N GLU A 164 15.28 -18.78 -10.17
CA GLU A 164 14.90 -18.38 -11.52
C GLU A 164 13.58 -19.05 -11.95
N GLY A 165 12.73 -18.29 -12.65
CA GLY A 165 11.44 -18.77 -13.13
C GLY A 165 10.38 -18.98 -12.04
N ALA A 166 10.65 -18.65 -10.77
CA ALA A 166 9.63 -18.68 -9.73
C ALA A 166 8.56 -17.60 -9.99
N MET A 167 7.30 -17.97 -9.86
CA MET A 167 6.16 -17.07 -10.09
C MET A 167 5.25 -17.06 -8.87
N LEU A 168 4.87 -15.88 -8.41
CA LEU A 168 3.94 -15.71 -7.29
C LEU A 168 2.57 -15.32 -7.85
N TRP A 169 1.57 -16.20 -7.74
CA TRP A 169 0.20 -15.93 -8.15
C TRP A 169 -0.61 -15.29 -7.03
N MET A 170 -1.31 -14.21 -7.38
CA MET A 170 -2.27 -13.51 -6.54
C MET A 170 -3.70 -13.92 -6.95
N PRO A 171 -4.55 -14.38 -6.03
CA PRO A 171 -5.93 -14.69 -6.33
C PRO A 171 -6.76 -13.40 -6.40
N LYS A 172 -7.92 -13.50 -7.04
CA LYS A 172 -8.93 -12.46 -7.00
C LYS A 172 -9.56 -12.40 -5.62
N GLY A 173 -9.61 -11.22 -5.04
CA GLY A 173 -10.25 -10.97 -3.76
C GLY A 173 -11.59 -10.24 -3.87
N GLU A 174 -12.17 -10.01 -2.70
CA GLU A 174 -13.43 -9.31 -2.49
C GLU A 174 -13.17 -7.91 -1.91
N ALA A 175 -13.74 -6.89 -2.57
CA ALA A 175 -13.65 -5.51 -2.13
C ALA A 175 -14.95 -5.06 -1.43
N ARG A 176 -14.81 -4.22 -0.39
CA ARG A 176 -15.90 -3.60 0.37
C ARG A 176 -15.55 -2.17 0.74
N ASN A 177 -16.55 -1.36 1.07
CA ASN A 177 -16.35 0.05 1.45
C ASN A 177 -17.25 0.47 2.60
N GLU A 178 -16.69 1.26 3.52
CA GLU A 178 -17.35 1.77 4.73
C GLU A 178 -18.59 2.62 4.42
N LEU A 179 -18.58 3.37 3.32
CA LEU A 179 -19.65 4.32 2.97
C LEU A 179 -20.76 3.71 2.12
N ASN A 180 -20.70 2.41 1.83
CA ASN A 180 -21.79 1.73 1.14
C ASN A 180 -23.03 1.60 2.04
N GLN A 181 -24.21 1.54 1.41
CA GLN A 181 -25.47 1.31 2.12
C GLN A 181 -25.44 0.00 2.92
N ASP A 182 -24.82 -1.04 2.34
CA ASP A 182 -24.45 -2.26 3.02
C ASP A 182 -22.92 -2.42 2.92
N SER A 183 -22.23 -2.06 4.00
CA SER A 183 -20.77 -2.12 4.07
C SER A 183 -20.22 -3.54 4.14
N ALA A 184 -21.04 -4.54 4.47
CA ALA A 184 -20.62 -5.94 4.53
C ALA A 184 -20.75 -6.66 3.17
N ALA A 185 -21.56 -6.13 2.27
CA ALA A 185 -21.73 -6.67 0.92
C ALA A 185 -20.49 -6.43 0.05
N VAL A 186 -20.11 -7.44 -0.75
CA VAL A 186 -19.06 -7.31 -1.76
C VAL A 186 -19.47 -6.25 -2.78
N ASP A 187 -18.64 -5.24 -2.97
CA ASP A 187 -18.92 -4.11 -3.84
C ASP A 187 -18.27 -4.29 -5.21
N THR A 188 -19.03 -4.90 -6.12
CA THR A 188 -18.65 -5.02 -7.53
C THR A 188 -19.07 -3.82 -8.37
N THR A 189 -19.70 -2.81 -7.79
CA THR A 189 -20.18 -1.61 -8.51
C THR A 189 -19.10 -0.54 -8.54
N ASN A 190 -18.50 -0.28 -7.38
CA ASN A 190 -17.49 0.77 -7.20
C ASN A 190 -16.06 0.25 -7.22
N PHE A 191 -15.86 -1.07 -7.26
CA PHE A 191 -14.52 -1.65 -7.34
C PHE A 191 -14.37 -2.69 -8.44
N GLU A 192 -13.13 -2.85 -8.87
CA GLU A 192 -12.67 -3.95 -9.68
C GLU A 192 -11.47 -4.61 -9.01
N THR A 193 -11.43 -5.93 -9.03
CA THR A 193 -10.35 -6.72 -8.45
C THR A 193 -9.80 -7.68 -9.49
N PHE A 194 -8.49 -7.93 -9.43
CA PHE A 194 -7.75 -8.70 -10.42
C PHE A 194 -6.92 -9.80 -9.75
N ASP A 195 -6.83 -10.93 -10.43
CA ASP A 195 -5.84 -11.97 -10.19
C ASP A 195 -4.68 -11.84 -11.20
N GLY A 196 -3.57 -12.49 -10.90
CA GLY A 196 -2.42 -12.50 -11.81
C GLY A 196 -1.11 -12.88 -11.15
N TYR A 197 -0.06 -12.95 -11.96
CA TYR A 197 1.30 -13.17 -11.47
C TYR A 197 1.94 -11.87 -11.02
N ILE A 198 2.47 -11.90 -9.80
CA ILE A 198 3.33 -10.87 -9.23
C ILE A 198 4.76 -11.15 -9.70
N THR A 199 5.36 -10.15 -10.35
CA THR A 199 6.74 -10.24 -10.87
C THR A 199 7.61 -9.15 -10.24
N ASP A 200 8.92 -9.24 -10.43
CA ASP A 200 9.90 -8.22 -10.04
C ASP A 200 10.05 -7.11 -11.09
N THR A 201 9.43 -7.24 -12.27
CA THR A 201 9.60 -6.30 -13.39
C THR A 201 8.38 -5.40 -13.64
N THR A 202 7.17 -5.93 -13.48
CA THR A 202 5.92 -5.20 -13.75
C THR A 202 4.99 -5.31 -12.54
N PRO A 203 4.54 -4.18 -11.95
CA PRO A 203 3.51 -4.21 -10.92
C PRO A 203 2.20 -4.78 -11.45
N LEU A 204 1.58 -5.66 -10.67
CA LEU A 204 0.24 -6.17 -10.90
C LEU A 204 -0.77 -5.25 -10.22
N GLU A 205 -1.65 -4.59 -10.96
CA GLU A 205 -2.84 -3.95 -10.39
C GLU A 205 -3.77 -5.04 -9.87
N ILE A 206 -4.15 -4.99 -8.59
CA ILE A 206 -4.98 -6.02 -7.94
C ILE A 206 -6.34 -5.50 -7.51
N TRP A 207 -6.46 -4.18 -7.35
CA TRP A 207 -7.66 -3.55 -6.83
C TRP A 207 -7.72 -2.09 -7.25
N ARG A 208 -8.86 -1.66 -7.78
CA ARG A 208 -9.10 -0.25 -8.13
C ARG A 208 -10.52 0.18 -7.83
N THR A 209 -10.71 1.48 -7.65
CA THR A 209 -12.02 2.10 -7.77
C THR A 209 -12.47 2.10 -9.24
N LYS A 210 -13.77 1.93 -9.46
CA LYS A 210 -14.43 2.13 -10.76
C LYS A 210 -15.80 2.80 -10.55
N GLY A 211 -16.48 3.11 -11.65
CA GLY A 211 -17.80 3.72 -11.61
C GLY A 211 -17.75 5.23 -11.33
N LYS A 212 -18.91 5.81 -11.00
CA LYS A 212 -19.11 7.27 -10.96
C LYS A 212 -19.63 7.80 -9.62
N ALA A 213 -19.83 6.96 -8.62
CA ALA A 213 -20.27 7.43 -7.31
C ALA A 213 -19.18 8.32 -6.67
N ASP A 214 -19.57 9.44 -6.06
CA ASP A 214 -18.62 10.37 -5.45
C ASP A 214 -17.95 9.80 -4.19
N THR A 215 -18.63 8.88 -3.51
CA THR A 215 -18.15 8.19 -2.31
C THR A 215 -17.33 6.92 -2.63
N ARG A 216 -17.14 6.57 -3.91
CA ARG A 216 -16.43 5.35 -4.29
C ARG A 216 -15.02 5.34 -3.69
N GLY A 217 -14.68 4.28 -2.96
CA GLY A 217 -13.36 4.14 -2.37
C GLY A 217 -13.00 5.16 -1.29
N LYS A 218 -13.92 6.04 -0.86
CA LYS A 218 -13.71 7.02 0.22
C LYS A 218 -13.78 6.37 1.61
N ALA A 219 -13.30 7.06 2.63
CA ALA A 219 -13.12 6.52 3.98
C ALA A 219 -12.30 5.22 3.94
N ILE A 220 -12.69 4.18 4.70
CA ILE A 220 -11.99 2.90 4.67
C ILE A 220 -12.62 1.95 3.64
N SER A 221 -11.77 1.41 2.77
CA SER A 221 -12.10 0.28 1.92
C SER A 221 -11.28 -0.93 2.33
N SER A 222 -11.85 -2.13 2.24
CA SER A 222 -11.14 -3.38 2.47
C SER A 222 -11.11 -4.23 1.21
N TYR A 223 -9.98 -4.89 0.99
CA TYR A 223 -9.81 -5.92 -0.03
C TYR A 223 -9.31 -7.18 0.65
N SER A 224 -9.97 -8.31 0.45
CA SER A 224 -9.69 -9.53 1.20
C SER A 224 -9.74 -10.79 0.34
N TRP A 225 -8.92 -11.77 0.68
CA TRP A 225 -8.87 -13.06 0.01
C TRP A 225 -8.48 -14.17 0.99
N ALA A 226 -8.78 -15.42 0.63
CA ALA A 226 -8.44 -16.56 1.47
C ALA A 226 -6.92 -16.65 1.69
N ALA A 227 -6.49 -16.90 2.92
CA ALA A 227 -5.07 -16.94 3.28
C ALA A 227 -4.29 -18.09 2.63
N ASN A 228 -4.98 -19.07 2.05
CA ASN A 228 -4.41 -20.16 1.26
C ASN A 228 -4.56 -19.97 -0.26
N GLY A 229 -5.08 -18.82 -0.70
CA GLY A 229 -5.39 -18.57 -2.11
C GLY A 229 -4.20 -18.07 -2.94
N MET A 230 -3.13 -17.56 -2.33
CA MET A 230 -1.91 -17.24 -3.09
C MET A 230 -1.11 -18.51 -3.34
N GLU A 231 -0.46 -18.58 -4.50
CA GLU A 231 0.33 -19.73 -4.92
C GLU A 231 1.73 -19.29 -5.31
N LEU A 232 2.72 -20.06 -4.92
CA LEU A 232 4.10 -19.92 -5.35
C LEU A 232 4.41 -21.10 -6.28
N HIS A 233 4.67 -20.80 -7.54
CA HIS A 233 5.02 -21.78 -8.56
C HIS A 233 6.52 -21.79 -8.74
N ILE A 234 7.12 -22.97 -8.62
CA ILE A 234 8.57 -23.16 -8.76
C ILE A 234 8.81 -24.24 -9.81
N PRO A 235 9.57 -23.95 -10.88
CA PRO A 235 9.93 -24.97 -11.86
C PRO A 235 10.76 -26.10 -11.23
N ASP A 236 10.48 -27.35 -11.61
CA ASP A 236 11.13 -28.54 -11.02
C ASP A 236 12.62 -28.68 -11.38
N TYR A 237 13.07 -27.96 -12.40
CA TYR A 237 14.49 -27.92 -12.78
C TYR A 237 15.29 -26.88 -11.97
N THR A 238 14.67 -26.20 -11.00
CA THR A 238 15.35 -25.20 -10.19
C THR A 238 16.11 -25.86 -9.04
N ASP A 239 17.44 -25.75 -9.08
CA ASP A 239 18.32 -26.27 -8.03
C ASP A 239 18.20 -25.42 -6.75
N PHE A 240 17.60 -26.00 -5.72
CA PHE A 240 17.59 -25.40 -4.39
C PHE A 240 18.89 -25.71 -3.63
N LEU A 241 19.38 -24.70 -2.91
CA LEU A 241 20.30 -24.90 -1.80
C LEU A 241 19.52 -25.42 -0.59
N ASN A 242 20.20 -26.14 0.30
CA ASN A 242 19.63 -26.52 1.60
C ASN A 242 19.61 -25.32 2.56
N GLU A 243 18.82 -24.29 2.21
CA GLU A 243 18.69 -23.02 2.91
C GLU A 243 17.22 -22.58 2.94
N SER A 244 16.91 -21.62 3.83
CA SER A 244 15.63 -20.92 3.79
C SER A 244 15.61 -19.93 2.62
N TYR A 245 14.43 -19.72 2.04
CA TYR A 245 14.22 -18.76 0.97
C TYR A 245 13.21 -17.70 1.40
N SER A 246 13.41 -16.47 0.93
CA SER A 246 12.55 -15.33 1.26
C SER A 246 12.36 -14.42 0.06
N PHE A 247 11.32 -13.60 0.14
CA PHE A 247 11.04 -12.56 -0.83
C PHE A 247 10.41 -11.37 -0.10
N SER A 248 10.31 -10.23 -0.78
CA SER A 248 9.57 -9.08 -0.29
C SER A 248 8.65 -8.58 -1.39
N VAL A 249 7.48 -8.12 -1.00
CA VAL A 249 6.53 -7.47 -1.90
C VAL A 249 6.45 -5.98 -1.58
N ILE A 250 6.24 -5.18 -2.61
CA ILE A 250 5.96 -3.75 -2.52
C ILE A 250 4.49 -3.57 -2.86
N TRP A 251 3.73 -3.04 -1.91
CA TRP A 251 2.36 -2.61 -2.11
C TRP A 251 2.36 -1.11 -2.41
N THR A 252 1.72 -0.70 -3.50
CA THR A 252 1.66 0.70 -3.91
C THR A 252 0.22 1.13 -4.06
N ALA A 253 -0.20 2.14 -3.29
CA ALA A 253 -1.44 2.86 -3.53
C ALA A 253 -1.14 4.12 -4.35
N ALA A 254 -1.89 4.32 -5.42
CA ALA A 254 -1.71 5.47 -6.31
C ALA A 254 -3.05 6.05 -6.74
N ILE A 255 -3.05 7.36 -6.97
CA ILE A 255 -4.20 8.10 -7.48
C ILE A 255 -4.29 7.82 -8.98
N SER A 256 -5.46 7.40 -9.45
CA SER A 256 -5.74 7.27 -10.86
C SER A 256 -6.26 8.60 -11.41
N PRO A 257 -5.82 9.06 -12.59
CA PRO A 257 -6.56 10.07 -13.33
C PRO A 257 -8.01 9.61 -13.52
N GLU A 258 -8.97 10.53 -13.52
CA GLU A 258 -10.35 10.16 -13.87
C GLU A 258 -10.36 9.50 -15.26
N MET A 259 -10.90 8.28 -15.34
CA MET A 259 -11.13 7.56 -16.61
C MET A 259 -12.55 7.81 -17.12
#